data_AF-A0AAJ1SSV1-F1
#
_entry.id   AF-A0AAJ1SSV1-F1
#
_cell.length_a   1.000
_cell.length_b   1.000
_cell.length_c   1.000
_cell.angle_alpha   90.00
_cell.angle_beta   90.00
_cell.angle_gamma   90.00
#
_symmetry.space_group_name_H-M   'P 1'
#
loop_
_entity.id
_entity.type
_entity.pdbx_description
1 polymer ?
#
loop_
_entity_poly.entity_id
_entity_poly.type
_entity_poly.pdbx_seq_one_letter_code
_entity_poly.pdbx_strand_id
1 'polypeptide(L)'
;MAGKFEAFIDADSFFRFRLLAPDGAVIAVSGPFEDKAAVVAGIAAVRECAGTGLVTDLCPAGAVSRSAPVPAAAAAAIPVELPAAVVPVCSEERTPALAHAFVPAVAPRRHAIVPRWTRTATR
;
A
#
# COMPACT_ATOMS: atom_id res chain seq x y z
N MET A 1 11.69 -8.47 -5.00
CA MET A 1 11.45 -9.00 -6.34
C MET A 1 10.93 -7.86 -7.21
N ALA A 2 11.26 -7.78 -8.50
CA ALA A 2 10.88 -6.66 -9.38
C ALA A 2 9.48 -6.87 -9.99
N GLY A 3 8.80 -5.77 -10.34
CA GLY A 3 7.55 -5.83 -11.12
C GLY A 3 7.78 -6.30 -12.56
N LYS A 4 6.70 -6.69 -13.26
CA LYS A 4 6.74 -7.17 -14.65
C LYS A 4 5.83 -6.37 -15.58
N PHE A 5 6.29 -6.15 -16.82
CA PHE A 5 5.46 -5.59 -17.88
C PHE A 5 4.82 -6.71 -18.70
N GLU A 6 3.56 -6.57 -19.05
CA GLU A 6 2.84 -7.48 -19.95
C GLU A 6 2.18 -6.69 -21.06
N ALA A 7 2.46 -7.04 -22.31
CA ALA A 7 1.81 -6.48 -23.49
C ALA A 7 0.59 -7.34 -23.88
N PHE A 8 -0.52 -6.70 -24.21
CA PHE A 8 -1.76 -7.36 -24.62
C PHE A 8 -2.51 -6.51 -25.64
N ILE A 9 -3.51 -7.09 -26.30
CA ILE A 9 -4.44 -6.38 -27.17
C ILE A 9 -5.76 -6.21 -26.40
N ASP A 10 -6.32 -5.01 -26.40
CA ASP A 10 -7.60 -4.74 -25.75
C ASP A 10 -8.80 -5.13 -26.63
N ALA A 11 -10.01 -4.88 -26.14
CA ALA A 11 -11.24 -5.16 -26.88
C ALA A 11 -11.38 -4.31 -28.16
N ASP A 12 -10.73 -3.15 -28.20
CA ASP A 12 -10.75 -2.21 -29.31
C ASP A 12 -9.63 -2.49 -30.34
N SER A 13 -8.94 -3.64 -30.20
CA SER A 13 -7.83 -4.07 -31.06
C SER A 13 -6.58 -3.18 -31.01
N PHE A 14 -6.41 -2.39 -29.94
CA PHE A 14 -5.19 -1.62 -29.71
C PHE A 14 -4.19 -2.41 -28.85
N PHE A 15 -2.91 -2.18 -29.11
CA PHE A 15 -1.85 -2.71 -28.27
C PHE A 15 -1.73 -1.88 -26.99
N ARG A 16 -1.65 -2.54 -25.84
CA ARG A 16 -1.40 -1.91 -24.54
C ARG A 16 -0.37 -2.69 -23.77
N PHE A 17 0.17 -2.08 -22.72
CA PHE A 17 0.89 -2.80 -21.70
C PHE A 17 0.33 -2.48 -20.31
N ARG A 18 0.50 -3.43 -19.40
CA ARG A 18 0.28 -3.23 -17.96
C ARG A 18 1.55 -3.52 -17.19
N LEU A 19 1.73 -2.80 -16.09
CA LEU A 19 2.78 -3.06 -15.12
C LEU A 19 2.16 -3.74 -13.89
N LEU A 20 2.73 -4.87 -13.52
CA LEU A 20 2.32 -5.67 -12.38
C LEU A 20 3.36 -5.54 -11.26
N ALA A 21 2.88 -5.41 -10.03
CA ALA A 21 3.67 -5.54 -8.82
C ALA A 21 4.08 -7.01 -8.59
N PRO A 22 5.03 -7.28 -7.66
CA PRO A 22 5.49 -8.64 -7.38
C PRO A 22 4.41 -9.61 -6.90
N ASP A 23 3.35 -9.07 -6.29
CA ASP A 23 2.15 -9.81 -5.84
C ASP A 23 1.14 -10.07 -6.98
N GLY A 24 1.43 -9.59 -8.20
CA GLY A 24 0.55 -9.70 -9.36
C GLY A 24 -0.48 -8.59 -9.48
N ALA A 25 -0.53 -7.62 -8.56
CA ALA A 25 -1.46 -6.50 -8.63
C ALA A 25 -1.11 -5.56 -9.80
N VAL A 26 -2.12 -5.08 -10.52
CA VAL A 26 -1.93 -4.10 -11.60
C VAL A 26 -1.68 -2.73 -10.99
N ILE A 27 -0.52 -2.12 -11.27
CA ILE A 27 -0.16 -0.79 -10.74
C ILE A 27 -0.24 0.32 -11.79
N ALA A 28 -0.14 -0.01 -13.07
CA ALA A 28 -0.33 0.92 -14.17
C ALA A 28 -0.80 0.19 -15.44
N VAL A 29 -1.58 0.89 -16.26
CA VAL A 29 -1.99 0.44 -17.60
C VAL A 29 -1.72 1.59 -18.56
N SER A 30 -1.12 1.27 -19.71
CA SER A 30 -0.83 2.27 -20.73
C SER A 30 -2.10 2.71 -21.48
N GLY A 31 -1.99 3.83 -22.19
CA GLY A 31 -2.89 4.13 -23.29
C GLY A 31 -2.76 3.14 -24.45
N PRO A 32 -3.64 3.26 -25.46
CA PRO A 32 -3.58 2.46 -26.68
C PRO A 32 -2.38 2.84 -27.54
N PHE A 33 -1.79 1.84 -28.20
CA PHE A 33 -0.75 1.97 -29.22
C PHE A 33 -1.21 1.26 -30.51
N GLU A 34 -0.74 1.77 -31.65
CA GLU A 34 -1.10 1.25 -32.98
C GLU A 34 -0.35 -0.04 -33.34
N ASP A 35 0.87 -0.22 -32.82
CA ASP A 35 1.71 -1.37 -33.12
C ASP A 35 2.55 -1.85 -31.91
N LYS A 36 3.15 -3.05 -32.07
CA LYS A 36 3.99 -3.67 -31.03
C LYS A 36 5.31 -2.93 -30.78
N ALA A 37 5.88 -2.27 -31.79
CA ALA A 37 7.14 -1.55 -31.63
C ALA A 37 6.93 -0.30 -30.75
N ALA A 38 5.80 0.38 -30.93
CA ALA A 38 5.37 1.49 -30.09
C ALA A 38 5.17 1.08 -28.63
N VAL A 39 4.63 -0.12 -28.36
CA VAL A 39 4.57 -0.67 -26.99
C VAL A 39 5.96 -0.85 -26.39
N VAL A 40 6.91 -1.42 -27.14
CA VAL A 40 8.30 -1.63 -26.66
C VAL A 40 8.96 -0.29 -26.36
N ALA A 41 8.80 0.70 -27.24
CA ALA A 41 9.30 2.05 -27.03
C ALA A 41 8.67 2.71 -25.78
N GLY A 42 7.35 2.55 -25.59
CA GLY A 42 6.64 3.04 -24.41
C GLY A 42 7.16 2.41 -23.10
N ILE A 43 7.40 1.10 -23.09
CA ILE A 43 7.97 0.41 -21.92
C ILE A 43 9.40 0.92 -21.64
N ALA A 44 10.23 1.12 -22.68
CA ALA A 44 11.57 1.67 -22.52
C ALA A 44 11.54 3.07 -21.89
N ALA A 45 10.67 3.96 -22.40
CA ALA A 45 10.48 5.29 -21.86
C ALA A 45 10.01 5.26 -20.39
N VAL A 46 9.08 4.37 -20.03
CA VAL A 46 8.66 4.21 -18.64
C VAL A 46 9.81 3.76 -17.75
N ARG A 47 10.65 2.80 -18.20
CA ARG A 47 11.80 2.34 -17.42
C ARG A 47 12.83 3.44 -17.18
N GLU A 48 13.04 4.30 -18.16
CA GLU A 48 13.94 5.45 -18.06
C GLU A 48 13.37 6.55 -17.14
N CYS A 49 12.11 6.92 -17.35
CA CYS A 49 11.52 8.07 -16.67
C CYS A 49 10.98 7.75 -15.26
N ALA A 50 10.46 6.54 -15.01
CA ALA A 50 9.75 6.25 -13.76
C ALA A 50 10.67 6.13 -12.54
N GLY A 51 11.97 5.86 -12.73
CA GLY A 51 12.93 5.77 -11.63
C GLY A 51 13.21 7.12 -10.96
N THR A 52 13.16 8.22 -11.72
CA THR A 52 13.54 9.57 -11.27
C THR A 52 12.47 10.64 -11.56
N GLY A 53 11.31 10.24 -12.05
CA GLY A 53 10.24 11.15 -12.45
C GLY A 53 9.75 12.03 -11.30
N LEU A 54 9.60 13.33 -11.55
CA LEU A 54 9.00 14.25 -10.60
C LEU A 54 7.48 14.12 -10.59
N VAL A 55 6.87 14.33 -9.42
CA VAL A 55 5.42 14.25 -9.24
C VAL A 55 4.81 15.65 -9.23
N THR A 56 3.92 15.91 -10.18
CA THR A 56 3.17 17.16 -10.30
C THR A 56 1.70 16.88 -10.02
N ASP A 57 1.09 17.65 -9.11
CA ASP A 57 -0.34 17.57 -8.86
C ASP A 57 -1.13 18.39 -9.89
N LEU A 58 -1.96 17.69 -10.67
CA LEU A 58 -2.87 18.28 -11.67
C LEU A 58 -4.34 18.08 -11.30
N CYS A 59 -4.64 17.65 -10.07
CA CYS A 59 -6.02 17.52 -9.62
C CYS A 59 -6.72 18.90 -9.61
N PRO A 60 -7.95 19.01 -10.15
CA PRO A 60 -8.68 20.27 -10.11
C PRO A 60 -8.99 20.67 -8.66
N ALA A 61 -8.91 21.96 -8.36
CA ALA A 61 -9.23 22.47 -7.03
C ALA A 61 -10.68 22.12 -6.67
N GLY A 62 -10.88 21.34 -5.59
CA GLY A 62 -12.18 20.87 -5.14
C GLY A 62 -12.50 19.41 -5.46
N ALA A 63 -11.58 18.64 -6.06
CA ALA A 63 -11.70 17.19 -6.13
C ALA A 63 -11.74 16.60 -4.69
N VAL A 64 -12.94 16.19 -4.29
CA VAL A 64 -13.35 15.94 -2.91
C VAL A 64 -12.50 14.84 -2.25
N SER A 65 -12.05 15.10 -1.03
CA SER A 65 -11.64 14.05 -0.10
C SER A 65 -12.89 13.24 0.25
N ARG A 66 -13.02 12.01 -0.26
CA ARG A 66 -14.04 11.09 0.24
C ARG A 66 -13.76 10.90 1.73
N SER A 67 -14.62 11.46 2.58
CA SER A 67 -14.64 11.12 4.00
C SER A 67 -14.76 9.61 4.07
N ALA A 68 -13.76 8.95 4.65
CA ALA A 68 -13.81 7.52 4.90
C ALA A 68 -15.11 7.24 5.66
N PRO A 69 -15.87 6.18 5.32
CA PRO A 69 -16.95 5.77 6.19
C PRO A 69 -16.34 5.44 7.55
N VAL A 70 -16.69 6.24 8.57
CA VAL A 70 -16.43 5.88 9.97
C VAL A 70 -17.11 4.52 10.17
N PRO A 71 -16.40 3.46 10.61
CA PRO A 71 -17.06 2.19 10.86
C PRO A 71 -18.07 2.39 11.98
N ALA A 72 -19.36 2.37 11.62
CA ALA A 72 -20.46 2.24 12.55
C ALA A 72 -20.69 0.74 12.79
N ALA A 73 -19.92 0.14 13.70
CA ALA A 73 -20.16 -1.17 14.31
C ALA A 73 -19.16 -1.35 15.46
N ALA A 74 -19.47 -1.77 16.68
CA ALA A 74 -20.68 -2.25 17.34
C ALA A 74 -20.44 -2.05 18.87
N ALA A 75 -21.34 -1.41 19.63
CA ALA A 75 -22.52 -2.03 20.25
C ALA A 75 -22.20 -3.36 20.98
N ALA A 76 -22.24 -3.28 22.31
CA ALA A 76 -22.49 -4.35 23.28
C ALA A 76 -21.48 -5.52 23.34
N ALA A 77 -20.45 -5.35 24.16
CA ALA A 77 -19.84 -6.48 24.86
C ALA A 77 -20.81 -6.95 25.95
N ILE A 78 -21.56 -8.01 25.68
CA ILE A 78 -22.15 -8.85 26.73
C ILE A 78 -21.03 -9.76 27.24
N PRO A 79 -20.64 -9.71 28.52
CA PRO A 79 -19.69 -10.68 29.06
C PRO A 79 -20.38 -12.05 29.14
N VAL A 80 -19.96 -12.98 28.29
CA VAL A 80 -20.26 -14.40 28.51
C VAL A 80 -19.32 -14.89 29.61
N GLU A 81 -19.94 -15.24 30.73
CA GLU A 81 -19.34 -15.86 31.91
C GLU A 81 -18.67 -17.19 31.54
N LEU A 82 -17.36 -17.28 31.74
CA LEU A 82 -16.59 -18.53 31.66
C LEU A 82 -16.76 -19.32 32.95
N PRO A 83 -17.25 -20.57 32.95
CA PRO A 83 -17.26 -21.36 34.16
C PRO A 83 -15.85 -21.90 34.49
N ALA A 84 -15.40 -21.48 35.67
CA ALA A 84 -14.64 -22.19 36.69
C ALA A 84 -13.71 -23.38 36.30
N ALA A 85 -12.42 -23.13 36.52
CA ALA A 85 -11.50 -23.91 37.36
C ALA A 85 -11.32 -25.42 37.12
N VAL A 86 -10.14 -25.79 36.63
CA VAL A 86 -9.35 -26.93 37.17
C VAL A 86 -7.86 -26.54 37.19
N VAL A 87 -7.29 -26.51 38.39
CA VAL A 87 -5.86 -26.65 38.73
C VAL A 87 -5.82 -27.27 40.14
N PRO A 88 -4.75 -27.92 40.63
CA PRO A 88 -3.39 -28.14 40.07
C PRO A 88 -2.81 -29.56 40.35
N VAL A 89 -1.46 -29.71 40.29
CA VAL A 89 -0.53 -30.66 40.99
C VAL A 89 0.35 -31.42 39.96
N CYS A 90 1.70 -31.42 39.93
CA CYS A 90 2.81 -31.11 40.86
C CYS A 90 3.95 -30.42 40.03
N SER A 91 4.45 -29.26 40.44
CA SER A 91 5.68 -29.04 41.22
C SER A 91 7.00 -29.32 40.49
N GLU A 92 7.68 -28.26 40.05
CA GLU A 92 9.12 -28.10 40.26
C GLU A 92 9.49 -26.60 40.26
N GLU A 93 10.16 -26.19 41.33
CA GLU A 93 10.53 -24.81 41.63
C GLU A 93 11.69 -24.32 40.75
N ARG A 94 11.58 -23.08 40.24
CA ARG A 94 12.76 -22.23 40.02
C ARG A 94 12.42 -20.76 40.20
N THR A 95 12.96 -20.20 41.28
CA THR A 95 12.92 -18.79 41.70
C THR A 95 13.55 -17.85 40.64
N PRO A 96 13.21 -16.54 40.66
CA PRO A 96 13.16 -15.68 39.48
C PRO A 96 14.52 -15.04 39.14
N ALA A 97 14.89 -15.08 37.86
CA ALA A 97 15.93 -14.21 37.34
C ALA A 97 15.28 -12.91 36.83
N LEU A 98 15.42 -11.87 37.65
CA LEU A 98 15.43 -10.44 37.35
C LEU A 98 15.21 -10.10 35.84
N ALA A 99 13.96 -9.91 35.46
CA ALA A 99 13.60 -9.42 34.14
C ALA A 99 14.04 -7.96 34.02
N HIS A 100 15.06 -7.68 33.20
CA HIS A 100 15.26 -6.35 32.67
C HIS A 100 14.07 -6.02 31.76
N ALA A 101 13.13 -5.24 32.30
CA ALA A 101 12.01 -4.71 31.54
C ALA A 101 12.54 -3.85 30.39
N PHE A 102 12.49 -4.38 29.17
CA PHE A 102 12.71 -3.60 27.97
C PHE A 102 11.48 -2.72 27.77
N VAL A 103 11.57 -1.45 28.17
CA VAL A 103 10.53 -0.45 27.91
C VAL A 103 10.62 -0.09 26.42
N PRO A 104 9.60 -0.40 25.59
CA PRO A 104 9.57 0.12 24.23
C PRO A 104 9.37 1.63 24.32
N ALA A 105 10.38 2.40 23.90
CA ALA A 105 10.24 3.82 23.73
C ALA A 105 9.17 4.09 22.66
N VAL A 106 7.99 4.53 23.09
CA VAL A 106 6.99 5.15 22.22
C VAL A 106 7.57 6.50 21.80
N ALA A 107 8.36 6.49 20.73
CA ALA A 107 8.75 7.69 20.02
C ALA A 107 7.84 7.82 18.79
N PRO A 108 7.10 8.92 18.63
CA PRO A 108 6.47 9.21 17.36
C PRO A 108 7.58 9.67 16.40
N ARG A 109 8.19 8.76 15.64
CA ARG A 109 8.96 9.16 14.45
C ARG A 109 7.99 9.51 13.33
N ARG A 110 7.31 10.65 13.49
CA ARG A 110 6.60 11.34 12.42
C ARG A 110 7.60 12.23 11.69
N HIS A 111 8.30 11.65 10.74
CA HIS A 111 8.71 12.40 9.55
C HIS A 111 8.39 11.52 8.35
N ALA A 112 7.09 11.38 8.08
CA ALA A 112 6.67 11.10 6.73
C ALA A 112 7.23 12.24 5.87
N ILE A 113 8.19 11.91 5.01
CA ILE A 113 8.64 12.81 3.95
C ILE A 113 7.37 13.14 3.17
N VAL A 114 6.86 14.35 3.39
CA VAL A 114 5.68 14.82 2.68
C VAL A 114 6.10 14.88 1.21
N PRO A 115 5.49 14.09 0.31
CA PRO A 115 5.82 14.18 -1.11
C PRO A 115 5.62 15.63 -1.52
N ARG A 116 6.68 16.26 -2.03
CA ARG A 116 6.66 17.65 -2.45
C ARG A 116 5.91 17.72 -3.77
N TRP A 117 4.58 17.82 -3.68
CA TRP A 117 3.72 18.09 -4.82
C TRP A 117 4.06 19.47 -5.36
N THR A 118 4.65 19.54 -6.55
CA THR A 118 4.78 20.81 -7.27
C THR A 118 3.45 21.10 -7.95
N ARG A 119 2.78 22.18 -7.54
CA ARG A 119 1.55 22.65 -8.17
C ARG A 119 1.92 23.62 -9.28
N THR A 120 1.59 23.27 -10.53
CA THR A 120 1.83 24.18 -11.67
C THR A 120 0.71 25.22 -11.70
N ALA A 121 1.07 26.51 -11.71
CA ALA A 121 0.11 27.59 -11.94
C ALA A 121 -0.29 27.59 -13.42
N THR A 122 -1.58 27.41 -13.71
CA THR A 122 -2.15 27.54 -15.05
C THR A 122 -1.90 28.96 -15.57
N ARG A 123 -1.36 29.08 -16.78
CA ARG A 123 -1.22 30.35 -17.51
C ARG A 123 -2.38 30.53 -18.48
#